data_AF-Q60AG5-F1
#
_entry.id   AF-Q60AG5-F1
#
_cell.length_a   1.000
_cell.length_b   1.000
_cell.length_c   1.000
_cell.angle_alpha   90.00
_cell.angle_beta   90.00
_cell.angle_gamma   90.00
#
_symmetry.space_group_name_H-M   'P 1'
#
loop_
_entity.id
_entity.type
_entity.pdbx_description
1 polymer ?
#
loop_
_entity_poly.entity_id
_entity_poly.type
_entity_poly.pdbx_seq_one_letter_code
_entity_poly.pdbx_strand_id
1 'polypeptide(L)'
;MRDPGIGEVVDGASTSPLLGFAMRVSPLRRQAPTARDVAASILYEYQLGELGRQFATVGLAPVVVKGQAIVDLAFPKEEIRLAGDVDLLVGDEAEAVVDVLTGLGYEEIPPRSTHFRSEDRSFVQQGKRLPKLVELHQCLDKVLLRPIPYDEILARAKPSGRPGFRYPEIEDLFLLVVLHASADIFFDQARVERDLWFLLNHGRPDMAAVWSRAQQWELSRALRRLLKGHYPAAKNKPPGPFVYLANQALWHDSFLTVLRGVAKYSYARLLDRLYP
;
A
#
# COMPACT_ATOMS: atom_id res chain seq x y z
N MET A 1 62.23 -23.62 21.57
CA MET A 1 61.21 -23.90 22.59
C MET A 1 60.75 -22.59 23.23
N ARG A 2 59.65 -22.04 22.73
CA ARG A 2 58.62 -21.24 23.40
C ARG A 2 57.82 -20.52 22.30
N ASP A 3 56.58 -20.96 22.20
CA ASP A 3 55.56 -20.60 21.24
C ASP A 3 54.80 -19.37 21.77
N PRO A 4 54.72 -18.24 21.05
CA PRO A 4 53.89 -17.12 21.49
C PRO A 4 52.46 -17.30 20.97
N GLY A 5 51.54 -17.41 21.92
CA GLY A 5 50.14 -17.76 21.74
C GLY A 5 49.37 -16.90 20.74
N ILE A 6 48.60 -17.62 19.92
CA ILE A 6 47.53 -17.12 19.08
C ILE A 6 46.42 -16.60 20.00
N GLY A 7 46.12 -15.30 19.87
CA GLY A 7 45.05 -14.63 20.60
C GLY A 7 43.67 -15.16 20.20
N GLU A 8 42.82 -15.29 21.20
CA GLU A 8 41.39 -15.61 21.09
C GLU A 8 40.69 -14.66 20.11
N VAL A 9 40.14 -15.24 19.05
CA VAL A 9 39.12 -14.59 18.23
C VAL A 9 37.81 -14.65 19.02
N VAL A 10 37.36 -13.50 19.48
CA VAL A 10 36.04 -13.35 20.13
C VAL A 10 34.97 -13.52 19.05
N ASP A 11 34.34 -14.69 19.01
CA ASP A 11 33.14 -14.96 18.23
C ASP A 11 31.96 -14.16 18.81
N GLY A 12 31.86 -12.90 18.39
CA GLY A 12 30.68 -12.07 18.56
C GLY A 12 29.60 -12.49 17.56
N ALA A 13 28.97 -13.65 17.79
CA ALA A 13 27.79 -14.07 17.05
C ALA A 13 26.61 -13.13 17.35
N SER A 14 26.56 -12.02 16.59
CA SER A 14 25.36 -11.21 16.43
C SER A 14 24.31 -12.07 15.73
N THR A 15 23.55 -12.83 16.53
CA THR A 15 22.36 -13.55 16.08
C THR A 15 21.31 -12.53 15.66
N SER A 16 21.39 -12.11 14.40
CA SER A 16 20.40 -11.19 13.83
C SER A 16 19.01 -11.80 14.02
N PRO A 17 18.10 -11.14 14.76
CA PRO A 17 16.77 -11.68 15.08
C PRO A 17 15.86 -11.86 13.85
N LEU A 18 16.39 -11.61 12.65
CA LEU A 18 15.70 -11.71 11.36
C LEU A 18 15.72 -13.13 10.76
N LEU A 19 16.58 -14.03 11.22
CA LEU A 19 16.79 -15.35 10.57
C LEU A 19 15.70 -16.42 10.86
N GLY A 20 14.69 -16.12 11.68
CA GLY A 20 13.66 -17.08 12.09
C GLY A 20 12.28 -16.94 11.43
N PHE A 21 12.05 -15.93 10.58
CA PHE A 21 10.72 -15.67 9.99
C PHE A 21 10.56 -16.34 8.62
N ALA A 22 10.52 -17.68 8.60
CA ALA A 22 9.91 -18.37 7.47
C ALA A 22 8.40 -18.13 7.55
N MET A 23 7.87 -17.16 6.80
CA MET A 23 6.43 -17.01 6.68
C MET A 23 5.85 -18.36 6.22
N ARG A 24 4.97 -18.95 7.04
CA ARG A 24 4.12 -20.06 6.62
C ARG A 24 3.03 -19.50 5.69
N VAL A 25 3.41 -19.14 4.47
CA VAL A 25 2.43 -18.86 3.43
C VAL A 25 2.07 -20.21 2.84
N SER A 26 0.84 -20.66 3.11
CA SER A 26 0.29 -21.81 2.39
C SER A 26 0.43 -21.51 0.89
N PRO A 27 0.98 -22.44 0.08
CA PRO A 27 1.04 -22.22 -1.36
C PRO A 27 -0.39 -22.01 -1.84
N LEU A 28 -0.71 -20.76 -2.18
CA LEU A 28 -2.05 -20.39 -2.63
C LEU A 28 -2.35 -21.25 -3.86
N ARG A 29 -3.46 -21.99 -3.81
CA ARG A 29 -3.88 -22.88 -4.90
C ARG A 29 -4.10 -22.02 -6.14
N ARG A 30 -3.12 -22.04 -7.05
CA ARG A 30 -3.17 -21.25 -8.29
C ARG A 30 -4.20 -21.87 -9.21
N GLN A 31 -5.25 -21.13 -9.53
CA GLN A 31 -6.00 -21.41 -10.75
C GLN A 31 -5.20 -20.79 -11.91
N ALA A 32 -5.02 -21.55 -12.98
CA ALA A 32 -4.41 -21.02 -14.19
C ALA A 32 -5.27 -19.84 -14.69
N PRO A 33 -4.67 -18.69 -15.05
CA PRO A 33 -5.42 -17.56 -15.57
C PRO A 33 -6.15 -17.99 -16.85
N THR A 34 -7.40 -17.57 -16.98
CA THR A 34 -8.15 -17.81 -18.21
C THR A 34 -7.67 -16.88 -19.32
N ALA A 35 -7.98 -17.20 -20.59
CA ALA A 35 -7.70 -16.30 -21.71
C ALA A 35 -8.34 -14.91 -21.52
N ARG A 36 -9.49 -14.84 -20.83
CA ARG A 36 -10.16 -13.59 -20.47
C ARG A 36 -9.35 -12.77 -19.48
N ASP A 37 -8.74 -13.42 -18.47
CA ASP A 37 -7.91 -12.74 -17.47
C ASP A 37 -6.64 -12.17 -18.10
N VAL A 38 -5.99 -12.96 -18.97
CA VAL A 38 -4.82 -12.51 -19.75
C VAL A 38 -5.18 -11.29 -20.59
N ALA A 39 -6.28 -11.36 -21.35
CA ALA A 39 -6.72 -10.25 -22.20
C ALA A 39 -7.08 -8.99 -21.39
N ALA A 40 -7.73 -9.16 -20.24
CA ALA A 40 -8.04 -8.06 -19.33
C ALA A 40 -6.78 -7.40 -18.76
N SER A 41 -5.79 -8.20 -18.37
CA SER A 41 -4.49 -7.70 -17.90
C SER A 41 -3.76 -6.92 -18.99
N ILE A 42 -3.65 -7.46 -20.21
CA ILE A 42 -3.00 -6.77 -21.33
C ILE A 42 -3.69 -5.44 -21.64
N LEU A 43 -5.03 -5.43 -21.66
CA LEU A 43 -5.79 -4.21 -21.88
C LEU A 43 -5.53 -3.18 -20.77
N TYR A 44 -5.56 -3.59 -19.51
CA TYR A 44 -5.28 -2.71 -18.38
C TYR A 44 -3.87 -2.10 -18.47
N GLU A 45 -2.87 -2.91 -18.82
CA GLU A 45 -1.49 -2.46 -18.99
C GLU A 45 -1.34 -1.43 -20.11
N TYR A 46 -2.04 -1.64 -21.23
CA TYR A 46 -2.12 -0.66 -22.32
C TYR A 46 -2.77 0.65 -21.86
N GLN A 47 -3.91 0.56 -21.17
CA GLN A 47 -4.65 1.70 -20.63
C GLN A 47 -3.81 2.52 -19.65
N LEU A 48 -3.11 1.84 -18.73
CA LEU A 48 -2.21 2.47 -17.79
C LEU A 48 -1.05 3.17 -18.52
N GLY A 49 -0.46 2.52 -19.53
CA GLY A 49 0.58 3.14 -20.35
C GLY A 49 0.12 4.39 -21.09
N GLU A 50 -1.13 4.41 -21.59
CA GLU A 50 -1.74 5.60 -22.17
C GLU A 50 -1.90 6.71 -21.14
N LEU A 51 -2.43 6.41 -19.95
CA LEU A 51 -2.57 7.39 -18.86
C LEU A 51 -1.21 8.00 -18.47
N GLY A 52 -0.19 7.17 -18.30
CA GLY A 52 1.17 7.63 -17.97
C GLY A 52 1.75 8.57 -19.03
N ARG A 53 1.53 8.28 -20.33
CA ARG A 53 1.94 9.21 -21.41
C ARG A 53 1.29 10.59 -21.28
N GLN A 54 0.04 10.66 -20.84
CA GLN A 54 -0.67 11.94 -20.65
C GLN A 54 -0.12 12.74 -19.46
N PHE A 55 0.33 12.08 -18.39
CA PHE A 55 1.05 12.78 -17.33
C PHE A 55 2.42 13.26 -17.81
N ALA A 56 3.13 12.43 -18.57
CA ALA A 56 4.46 12.77 -19.08
C ALA A 56 4.46 13.99 -20.01
N THR A 57 3.43 14.17 -20.85
CA THR A 57 3.34 15.32 -21.79
C THR A 57 3.25 16.66 -21.09
N VAL A 58 2.77 16.69 -19.84
CA VAL A 58 2.67 17.90 -19.01
C VAL A 58 3.72 17.94 -17.88
N GLY A 59 4.70 17.03 -17.90
CA GLY A 59 5.78 16.98 -16.90
C GLY A 59 5.36 16.48 -15.53
N LEU A 60 4.21 15.80 -15.41
CA LEU A 60 3.76 15.18 -14.17
C LEU A 60 4.26 13.74 -14.04
N ALA A 61 4.48 13.31 -12.80
CA ALA A 61 4.94 11.96 -12.48
C ALA A 61 4.37 11.48 -11.13
N PRO A 62 3.05 11.25 -11.01
CA PRO A 62 2.46 10.69 -9.80
C PRO A 62 3.10 9.34 -9.44
N VAL A 63 3.09 9.00 -8.15
CA VAL A 63 3.62 7.73 -7.65
C VAL A 63 2.51 6.69 -7.66
N VAL A 64 2.63 5.66 -8.48
CA VAL A 64 1.69 4.53 -8.44
C VAL A 64 1.97 3.72 -7.18
N VAL A 65 0.93 3.42 -6.41
CA VAL A 65 1.02 2.68 -5.13
C VAL A 65 0.09 1.46 -5.13
N LYS A 66 0.12 0.71 -4.03
CA LYS A 66 -0.72 -0.48 -3.79
C LYS A 66 -0.64 -1.49 -4.94
N GLY A 67 -1.80 -1.95 -5.42
CA GLY A 67 -1.93 -3.16 -6.21
C GLY A 67 -1.07 -3.16 -7.47
N GLN A 68 -1.09 -2.08 -8.22
CA GLN A 68 -0.35 -2.00 -9.47
C GLN A 68 1.17 -1.93 -9.25
N ALA A 69 1.62 -1.15 -8.27
CA ALA A 69 3.04 -1.08 -7.93
C ALA A 69 3.59 -2.44 -7.48
N ILE A 70 2.79 -3.24 -6.77
CA ILE A 70 3.19 -4.59 -6.35
C ILE A 70 3.34 -5.52 -7.55
N VAL A 71 2.43 -5.44 -8.52
CA VAL A 71 2.53 -6.22 -9.77
C VAL A 71 3.84 -5.90 -10.47
N ASP A 72 4.10 -4.61 -10.70
CA ASP A 72 5.25 -4.19 -11.48
C ASP A 72 6.60 -4.45 -10.79
N LEU A 73 6.66 -4.36 -9.46
CA LEU A 73 7.91 -4.50 -8.70
C LEU A 73 8.20 -5.91 -8.18
N ALA A 74 7.18 -6.75 -8.01
CA ALA A 74 7.34 -8.02 -7.29
C ALA A 74 6.64 -9.23 -7.92
N PHE A 75 5.70 -9.06 -8.85
CA PHE A 75 5.09 -10.21 -9.50
C PHE A 75 5.99 -10.74 -10.64
N PRO A 76 6.24 -12.06 -10.72
CA PRO A 76 6.80 -12.69 -11.90
C PRO A 76 5.91 -12.40 -13.13
N LYS A 77 6.52 -12.37 -14.32
CA LYS A 77 5.82 -12.01 -15.57
C LYS A 77 4.71 -12.99 -15.95
N GLU A 78 4.83 -14.24 -15.49
CA GLU A 78 3.87 -15.31 -15.69
C GLU A 78 2.68 -15.26 -14.73
N GLU A 79 2.74 -14.45 -13.67
CA GLU A 79 1.68 -14.32 -12.68
C GLU A 79 0.75 -13.16 -13.05
N ILE A 80 -0.53 -13.48 -13.23
CA ILE A 80 -1.56 -12.46 -13.46
C ILE A 80 -2.22 -12.07 -12.14
N ARG A 81 -2.28 -10.77 -11.90
CA ARG A 81 -3.08 -10.12 -10.85
C ARG A 81 -3.88 -9.02 -11.50
N LEU A 82 -5.18 -9.22 -11.61
CA LEU A 82 -6.08 -8.21 -12.15
C LEU A 82 -6.17 -7.05 -11.16
N ALA A 83 -5.67 -5.89 -11.57
CA ALA A 83 -5.92 -4.62 -10.89
C ALA A 83 -7.26 -4.04 -11.38
N GLY A 84 -8.08 -3.54 -10.45
CA GLY A 84 -9.39 -2.96 -10.78
C GLY A 84 -9.37 -1.44 -10.88
N ASP A 85 -8.38 -0.83 -10.24
CA ASP A 85 -8.15 0.58 -10.00
C ASP A 85 -6.67 0.93 -10.16
N VAL A 86 -6.38 2.22 -10.27
CA VAL A 86 -5.03 2.78 -10.22
C VAL A 86 -4.96 3.71 -9.02
N ASP A 87 -4.16 3.37 -8.02
CA ASP A 87 -3.92 4.22 -6.86
C ASP A 87 -2.70 5.11 -7.11
N LEU A 88 -2.88 6.43 -7.03
CA LEU A 88 -1.84 7.43 -7.20
C LEU A 88 -1.59 8.16 -5.89
N LEU A 89 -0.34 8.21 -5.44
CA LEU A 89 0.12 9.11 -4.39
C LEU A 89 0.74 10.36 -5.04
N VAL A 90 0.29 11.53 -4.60
CA VAL A 90 0.70 12.85 -5.12
C VAL A 90 1.03 13.81 -3.97
N GLY A 91 1.87 14.80 -4.27
CA GLY A 91 2.19 15.89 -3.35
C GLY A 91 1.42 17.17 -3.71
N ASP A 92 2.15 18.28 -3.82
CA ASP A 92 1.63 19.59 -4.16
C ASP A 92 1.08 19.67 -5.59
N GLU A 93 1.43 18.71 -6.45
CA GLU A 93 0.96 18.61 -7.83
C GLU A 93 -0.47 18.04 -7.98
N ALA A 94 -1.17 17.78 -6.87
CA ALA A 94 -2.47 17.10 -6.87
C ALA A 94 -3.50 17.74 -7.81
N GLU A 95 -3.66 19.07 -7.78
CA GLU A 95 -4.64 19.75 -8.65
C GLU A 95 -4.23 19.70 -10.12
N ALA A 96 -2.92 19.70 -10.44
CA ALA A 96 -2.48 19.53 -11.82
C ALA A 96 -2.78 18.10 -12.34
N VAL A 97 -2.67 17.09 -11.48
CA VAL A 97 -3.06 15.71 -11.81
C VAL A 97 -4.58 15.62 -12.05
N VAL A 98 -5.37 16.32 -11.24
CA VAL A 98 -6.83 16.42 -11.39
C VAL A 98 -7.19 17.04 -12.73
N ASP A 99 -6.57 18.17 -13.09
CA ASP A 99 -6.82 18.85 -14.36
C ASP A 99 -6.54 17.92 -15.57
N VAL A 100 -5.47 17.13 -15.51
CA VAL A 100 -5.19 16.12 -16.53
C VAL A 100 -6.27 15.05 -16.58
N LEU A 101 -6.66 14.48 -15.43
CA LEU A 101 -7.72 13.47 -15.38
C LEU A 101 -9.03 14.01 -15.95
N THR A 102 -9.46 15.20 -15.53
CA THR A 102 -10.66 15.87 -16.06
C THR A 102 -10.55 16.13 -17.57
N GLY A 103 -9.39 16.59 -18.05
CA GLY A 103 -9.12 16.79 -19.48
C GLY A 103 -9.18 15.49 -20.30
N LEU A 104 -8.91 14.35 -19.68
CA LEU A 104 -9.04 13.01 -20.28
C LEU A 104 -10.48 12.45 -20.22
N GLY A 105 -11.42 13.22 -19.68
CA GLY A 105 -12.83 12.83 -19.55
C GLY A 105 -13.11 11.92 -18.36
N TYR A 106 -12.26 11.95 -17.32
CA TYR A 106 -12.64 11.40 -16.03
C TYR A 106 -13.63 12.32 -15.32
N GLU A 107 -14.57 11.70 -14.62
CA GLU A 107 -15.51 12.36 -13.73
C GLU A 107 -15.13 12.04 -12.29
N GLU A 108 -14.99 13.06 -11.45
CA GLU A 108 -14.81 12.87 -10.02
C GLU A 108 -16.12 12.33 -9.42
N ILE A 109 -16.01 11.25 -8.66
CA ILE A 109 -17.15 10.67 -7.94
C ILE A 109 -17.02 11.00 -6.44
N PRO A 110 -18.15 11.19 -5.74
CA PRO A 110 -18.14 11.35 -4.31
C PRO A 110 -17.42 10.18 -3.64
N PRO A 111 -16.68 10.43 -2.54
CA PRO A 111 -16.02 9.35 -1.81
C PRO A 111 -17.08 8.34 -1.33
N ARG A 112 -16.78 7.04 -1.49
CA ARG A 112 -17.70 5.97 -1.05
C ARG A 112 -17.99 5.97 0.45
N SER A 113 -17.18 6.68 1.23
CA SER A 113 -17.43 6.93 2.64
C SER A 113 -16.95 8.34 3.01
N THR A 114 -17.81 9.07 3.70
CA THR A 114 -17.49 10.37 4.31
C THR A 114 -16.48 10.26 5.46
N HIS A 115 -16.12 9.05 5.89
CA HIS A 115 -15.07 8.81 6.88
C HIS A 115 -13.66 9.01 6.31
N PHE A 116 -13.52 9.17 4.99
CA PHE A 116 -12.24 9.39 4.32
C PHE A 116 -11.91 10.88 4.24
N ARG A 117 -10.61 11.22 4.23
CA ARG A 117 -10.15 12.61 4.17
C ARG A 117 -10.64 13.25 2.86
N SER A 118 -10.85 14.57 2.87
CA SER A 118 -11.09 15.39 1.67
C SER A 118 -9.97 15.31 0.62
N GLU A 119 -8.82 14.77 1.01
CA GLU A 119 -7.61 14.62 0.20
C GLU A 119 -7.61 13.32 -0.63
N ASP A 120 -8.57 12.42 -0.41
CA ASP A 120 -8.80 11.24 -1.26
C ASP A 120 -9.84 11.60 -2.32
N ARG A 121 -9.46 11.54 -3.59
CA ARG A 121 -10.33 11.85 -4.72
C ARG A 121 -10.43 10.65 -5.64
N SER A 122 -11.64 10.27 -6.04
CA SER A 122 -11.88 9.11 -6.89
C SER A 122 -12.41 9.56 -8.24
N PHE A 123 -11.82 9.07 -9.31
CA PHE A 123 -12.13 9.45 -10.69
C PHE A 123 -12.55 8.23 -11.48
N VAL A 124 -13.71 8.29 -12.12
CA VAL A 124 -14.21 7.22 -12.99
C VAL A 124 -14.25 7.66 -14.44
N GLN A 125 -14.07 6.71 -15.34
CA GLN A 125 -14.25 6.92 -16.75
C GLN A 125 -15.14 5.84 -17.37
N GLN A 126 -16.03 6.28 -18.26
CA GLN A 126 -16.97 5.38 -18.97
C GLN A 126 -16.37 4.79 -20.26
N GLY A 127 -15.29 5.39 -20.77
CA GLY A 127 -14.56 4.92 -21.94
C GLY A 127 -13.76 3.63 -21.69
N LYS A 128 -13.35 2.96 -22.78
CA LYS A 128 -12.52 1.74 -22.73
C LYS A 128 -11.02 2.00 -22.98
N ARG A 129 -10.61 3.25 -23.23
CA ARG A 129 -9.23 3.59 -23.62
C ARG A 129 -8.28 3.72 -22.43
N LEU A 130 -8.80 3.99 -21.25
CA LEU A 130 -8.04 4.34 -20.06
C LEU A 130 -8.60 3.56 -18.86
N PRO A 131 -7.85 3.49 -17.73
CA PRO A 131 -8.29 2.73 -16.56
C PRO A 131 -9.63 3.23 -16.04
N LYS A 132 -10.53 2.31 -15.68
CA LYS A 132 -11.90 2.67 -15.30
C LYS A 132 -11.97 3.54 -14.04
N LEU A 133 -11.07 3.30 -13.08
CA LEU A 133 -11.05 3.97 -11.77
C LEU A 133 -9.61 4.38 -11.46
N VAL A 134 -9.43 5.66 -11.12
CA VAL A 134 -8.20 6.22 -10.59
C VAL A 134 -8.51 6.80 -9.21
N GLU A 135 -7.77 6.38 -8.19
CA GLU A 135 -7.83 6.97 -6.85
C GLU A 135 -6.59 7.86 -6.65
N LEU A 136 -6.81 9.12 -6.32
CA LEU A 136 -5.79 10.09 -5.99
C LEU A 136 -5.69 10.23 -4.47
N HIS A 137 -4.47 10.15 -3.95
CA HIS A 137 -4.18 10.20 -2.53
C HIS A 137 -3.07 11.22 -2.26
N GLN A 138 -3.28 12.09 -1.28
CA GLN A 138 -2.16 12.78 -0.59
C GLN A 138 -1.82 12.10 0.74
N CYS A 139 -2.74 11.28 1.27
CA CYS A 139 -2.56 10.53 2.51
C CYS A 139 -3.29 9.18 2.43
N LEU A 140 -2.55 8.09 2.66
CA LEU A 140 -3.11 6.72 2.63
C LEU A 140 -3.64 6.25 3.99
N ASP A 141 -3.26 6.89 5.09
CA ASP A 141 -3.76 6.56 6.43
C ASP A 141 -5.06 7.32 6.72
N LYS A 142 -6.15 6.70 6.27
CA LYS A 142 -7.47 7.34 6.25
C LYS A 142 -8.05 7.60 7.64
N VAL A 143 -7.64 6.82 8.65
CA VAL A 143 -8.33 6.79 9.94
C VAL A 143 -7.45 7.25 11.08
N LEU A 144 -6.21 6.77 11.16
CA LEU A 144 -5.43 6.84 12.40
C LEU A 144 -4.45 8.00 12.42
N LEU A 145 -4.14 8.56 11.24
CA LEU A 145 -3.18 9.65 11.07
C LEU A 145 -1.82 9.33 11.72
N ARG A 146 -1.29 8.13 11.42
CA ARG A 146 0.08 7.79 11.78
C ARG A 146 1.04 8.82 11.17
N PRO A 147 2.21 9.05 11.79
CA PRO A 147 3.20 9.99 11.31
C PRO A 147 3.97 9.44 10.10
N ILE A 148 3.26 9.14 9.02
CA ILE A 148 3.82 8.62 7.78
C ILE A 148 4.39 9.80 6.98
N PRO A 149 5.70 9.81 6.67
CA PRO A 149 6.34 10.92 5.97
C PRO A 149 6.10 10.81 4.45
N TYR A 150 4.89 11.12 3.99
CA TYR A 150 4.51 10.99 2.57
C TYR A 150 5.42 11.81 1.64
N ASP A 151 5.84 13.01 2.04
CA ASP A 151 6.77 13.83 1.28
C ASP A 151 8.12 13.13 1.05
N GLU A 152 8.59 12.38 2.05
CA GLU A 152 9.82 11.60 1.88
C GLU A 152 9.62 10.37 0.99
N ILE A 153 8.45 9.71 1.05
CA ILE A 153 8.10 8.61 0.14
C ILE A 153 8.08 9.14 -1.29
N LEU A 154 7.44 10.30 -1.51
CA LEU A 154 7.42 10.99 -2.79
C LEU A 154 8.83 11.36 -3.24
N ALA A 155 9.69 11.90 -2.37
CA ALA A 155 11.04 12.29 -2.72
C ALA A 155 11.94 11.10 -3.09
N ARG A 156 11.76 9.93 -2.45
CA ARG A 156 12.54 8.72 -2.73
C ARG A 156 11.99 7.85 -3.87
N ALA A 157 10.78 8.13 -4.34
CA ALA A 157 10.15 7.35 -5.39
C ALA A 157 10.97 7.38 -6.69
N LYS A 158 11.11 6.21 -7.32
CA LYS A 158 11.98 5.98 -8.48
C LYS A 158 11.17 5.93 -9.78
N PRO A 159 11.76 6.27 -10.93
CA PRO A 159 11.10 6.09 -12.22
C PRO A 159 10.58 4.66 -12.38
N SER A 160 9.35 4.52 -12.87
CA SER A 160 8.69 3.22 -13.04
C SER A 160 9.18 2.42 -14.26
N GLY A 161 9.94 3.05 -15.15
CA GLY A 161 10.17 2.56 -16.52
C GLY A 161 8.99 2.82 -17.47
N ARG A 162 7.83 3.26 -16.94
CA ARG A 162 6.70 3.76 -17.72
C ARG A 162 6.76 5.29 -17.76
N PRO A 163 6.50 5.93 -18.92
CA PRO A 163 6.40 7.38 -18.99
C PRO A 163 5.35 7.91 -18.01
N GLY A 164 5.68 8.99 -17.30
CA GLY A 164 4.76 9.73 -16.42
C GLY A 164 4.37 9.03 -15.12
N PHE A 165 5.08 7.97 -14.72
CA PHE A 165 4.89 7.34 -13.41
C PHE A 165 6.19 7.10 -12.68
N ARG A 166 6.09 7.14 -11.35
CA ARG A 166 7.10 6.67 -10.42
C ARG A 166 6.54 5.54 -9.56
N TYR A 167 7.41 4.77 -8.93
CA TYR A 167 7.05 3.80 -7.90
C TYR A 167 7.73 4.15 -6.58
N PRO A 168 7.10 3.87 -5.43
CA PRO A 168 7.77 3.94 -4.14
C PRO A 168 8.96 2.97 -4.11
N GLU A 169 9.90 3.19 -3.19
CA GLU A 169 10.87 2.15 -2.88
C GLU A 169 10.16 0.88 -2.37
N ILE A 170 10.78 -0.29 -2.55
CA ILE A 170 10.14 -1.57 -2.24
C ILE A 170 9.81 -1.68 -0.74
N GLU A 171 10.62 -1.08 0.13
CA GLU A 171 10.39 -1.01 1.57
C GLU A 171 9.18 -0.13 1.93
N ASP A 172 9.03 1.01 1.25
CA ASP A 172 7.88 1.90 1.42
C ASP A 172 6.60 1.20 0.91
N LEU A 173 6.66 0.56 -0.26
CA LEU A 173 5.55 -0.23 -0.79
C LEU A 173 5.12 -1.35 0.17
N PHE A 174 6.10 -2.04 0.76
CA PHE A 174 5.85 -3.07 1.77
C PHE A 174 5.04 -2.54 2.94
N LEU A 175 5.44 -1.38 3.48
CA LEU A 175 4.75 -0.76 4.59
C LEU A 175 3.39 -0.15 4.20
N LEU A 176 3.21 0.29 2.95
CA LEU A 176 1.90 0.70 2.46
C LEU A 176 0.92 -0.48 2.38
N VAL A 177 1.39 -1.69 2.07
CA VAL A 177 0.56 -2.91 2.15
C VAL A 177 0.22 -3.25 3.61
N VAL A 178 1.19 -3.15 4.52
CA VAL A 178 0.97 -3.34 5.97
C VAL A 178 -0.05 -2.33 6.51
N LEU A 179 0.09 -1.06 6.11
CA LEU A 179 -0.84 0.03 6.44
C LEU A 179 -2.25 -0.33 5.98
N HIS A 180 -2.42 -0.64 4.69
CA HIS A 180 -3.69 -1.00 4.09
C HIS A 180 -4.32 -2.19 4.82
N ALA A 181 -3.58 -3.30 4.96
CA ALA A 181 -4.05 -4.48 5.66
C ALA A 181 -4.49 -4.21 7.10
N SER A 182 -3.78 -3.35 7.83
CA SER A 182 -4.11 -3.04 9.24
C SER A 182 -5.32 -2.11 9.41
N ALA A 183 -5.60 -1.27 8.42
CA ALA A 183 -6.58 -0.20 8.51
C ALA A 183 -7.86 -0.48 7.70
N ASP A 184 -7.80 -1.39 6.72
CA ASP A 184 -8.89 -1.65 5.79
C ASP A 184 -10.09 -2.33 6.47
N ILE A 185 -11.26 -1.82 6.13
CA ILE A 185 -12.56 -2.31 6.57
C ILE A 185 -13.03 -3.45 5.67
N PHE A 186 -12.58 -3.47 4.41
CA PHE A 186 -12.89 -4.47 3.39
C PHE A 186 -11.69 -5.38 3.10
N PHE A 187 -11.22 -6.04 4.15
CA PHE A 187 -10.00 -6.84 4.10
C PHE A 187 -10.18 -8.19 3.37
N ASP A 188 -9.42 -8.37 2.28
CA ASP A 188 -9.23 -9.65 1.58
C ASP A 188 -7.91 -10.29 2.03
N GLN A 189 -8.00 -11.26 2.95
CA GLN A 189 -6.84 -11.92 3.53
C GLN A 189 -5.96 -12.61 2.49
N ALA A 190 -6.56 -13.34 1.55
CA ALA A 190 -5.82 -14.13 0.57
C ALA A 190 -5.02 -13.21 -0.37
N ARG A 191 -5.60 -12.06 -0.72
CA ARG A 191 -4.90 -11.04 -1.51
C ARG A 191 -3.70 -10.45 -0.77
N VAL A 192 -3.87 -10.05 0.50
CA VAL A 192 -2.77 -9.47 1.28
C VAL A 192 -1.67 -10.49 1.54
N GLU A 193 -2.02 -11.74 1.86
CA GLU A 193 -1.06 -12.84 1.98
C GLU A 193 -0.24 -13.01 0.70
N ARG A 194 -0.90 -12.99 -0.46
CA ARG A 194 -0.26 -13.10 -1.78
C ARG A 194 0.68 -11.94 -2.02
N ASP A 195 0.21 -10.71 -1.82
CA ASP A 195 0.97 -9.49 -2.08
C ASP A 195 2.24 -9.42 -1.19
N LEU A 196 2.11 -9.71 0.11
CA LEU A 196 3.26 -9.77 1.02
C LEU A 196 4.24 -10.88 0.66
N TRP A 197 3.74 -12.04 0.22
CA TRP A 197 4.60 -13.13 -0.24
C TRP A 197 5.44 -12.74 -1.46
N PHE A 198 4.83 -12.11 -2.47
CA PHE A 198 5.57 -11.65 -3.64
C PHE A 198 6.59 -10.58 -3.29
N LEU A 199 6.20 -9.58 -2.49
CA LEU A 199 7.14 -8.55 -2.05
C LEU A 199 8.35 -9.14 -1.31
N LEU A 200 8.15 -10.08 -0.39
CA LEU A 200 9.26 -10.70 0.34
C LEU A 200 10.16 -11.58 -0.53
N ASN A 201 9.58 -12.39 -1.41
CA ASN A 201 10.36 -13.38 -2.16
C ASN A 201 10.98 -12.83 -3.45
N HIS A 202 10.32 -11.85 -4.09
CA HIS A 202 10.71 -11.31 -5.39
C HIS A 202 11.11 -9.84 -5.30
N GLY A 203 10.37 -9.03 -4.53
CA GLY A 203 10.75 -7.64 -4.27
C GLY A 203 12.02 -7.53 -3.42
N ARG A 204 12.27 -8.50 -2.54
CA ARG A 204 13.46 -8.61 -1.67
C ARG A 204 13.80 -7.29 -0.94
N PRO A 205 12.84 -6.72 -0.18
CA PRO A 205 13.08 -5.49 0.55
C PRO A 205 14.21 -5.66 1.57
N ASP A 206 14.94 -4.57 1.84
CA ASP A 206 15.82 -4.51 3.00
C ASP A 206 14.96 -4.50 4.27
N MET A 207 14.88 -5.67 4.91
CA MET A 207 14.06 -5.83 6.10
C MET A 207 14.54 -4.97 7.28
N ALA A 208 15.81 -4.59 7.36
CA ALA A 208 16.27 -3.67 8.41
C ALA A 208 15.67 -2.28 8.20
N ALA A 209 15.67 -1.79 6.95
CA ALA A 209 15.01 -0.54 6.58
C ALA A 209 13.48 -0.61 6.78
N VAL A 210 12.83 -1.73 6.40
CA VAL A 210 11.40 -1.94 6.65
C VAL A 210 11.08 -1.83 8.15
N TRP A 211 11.85 -2.49 9.03
CA TRP A 211 11.61 -2.41 10.48
C TRP A 211 11.85 -1.00 11.03
N SER A 212 12.91 -0.33 10.60
CA SER A 212 13.21 1.04 11.02
C SER A 212 12.07 2.01 10.63
N ARG A 213 11.64 1.96 9.36
CA ARG A 213 10.52 2.77 8.87
C ARG A 213 9.19 2.38 9.53
N ALA A 214 8.96 1.09 9.80
CA ALA A 214 7.76 0.64 10.53
C ALA A 214 7.69 1.21 11.95
N GLN A 215 8.82 1.42 12.62
CA GLN A 215 8.84 2.08 13.94
C GLN A 215 8.48 3.56 13.80
N GLN A 216 9.07 4.24 12.82
CA GLN A 216 8.76 5.64 12.54
C GLN A 216 7.29 5.84 12.18
N TRP A 217 6.70 4.92 11.41
CA TRP A 217 5.31 4.99 10.96
C TRP A 217 4.32 4.40 11.97
N GLU A 218 4.79 3.91 13.13
CA GLU A 218 3.98 3.22 14.14
C GLU A 218 3.18 1.99 13.60
N LEU A 219 3.83 1.24 12.70
CA LEU A 219 3.32 0.01 12.06
C LEU A 219 4.07 -1.27 12.50
N SER A 220 4.99 -1.20 13.45
CA SER A 220 5.81 -2.34 13.88
C SER A 220 4.99 -3.52 14.39
N ARG A 221 3.94 -3.26 15.19
CA ARG A 221 3.01 -4.31 15.66
C ARG A 221 2.23 -4.92 14.50
N ALA A 222 1.70 -4.10 13.59
CA ALA A 222 0.98 -4.58 12.42
C ALA A 222 1.88 -5.45 11.53
N LEU A 223 3.08 -4.96 11.22
CA LEU A 223 4.12 -5.67 10.49
C LEU A 223 4.40 -7.04 11.13
N ARG A 224 4.72 -7.07 12.43
CA ARG A 224 5.00 -8.31 13.17
C ARG A 224 3.84 -9.29 13.11
N ARG A 225 2.60 -8.82 13.22
CA ARG A 225 1.41 -9.68 13.20
C ARG A 225 1.22 -10.30 11.82
N LEU A 226 1.26 -9.49 10.75
CA LEU A 226 1.10 -9.96 9.37
C LEU A 226 2.20 -10.96 9.00
N LEU A 227 3.46 -10.68 9.34
CA LEU A 227 4.58 -11.61 9.10
C LEU A 227 4.46 -12.94 9.88
N LYS A 228 3.70 -12.97 10.98
CA LYS A 228 3.38 -14.21 11.72
C LYS A 228 2.17 -14.96 11.15
N GLY A 229 1.57 -14.47 10.07
CA GLY A 229 0.32 -15.01 9.52
C GLY A 229 -0.91 -14.64 10.36
N HIS A 230 -0.81 -13.65 11.23
CA HIS A 230 -1.98 -13.10 11.90
C HIS A 230 -2.53 -11.97 11.05
N TYR A 231 -3.78 -12.12 10.61
CA TYR A 231 -4.48 -11.15 9.79
C TYR A 231 -5.73 -10.63 10.52
N PRO A 232 -6.23 -9.43 10.20
CA PRO A 232 -7.55 -9.01 10.64
C PRO A 232 -8.60 -10.01 10.18
N ALA A 233 -9.62 -10.27 11.01
CA ALA A 233 -10.72 -11.11 10.58
C ALA A 233 -11.38 -10.50 9.34
N ALA A 234 -11.50 -11.26 8.26
CA ALA A 234 -12.30 -10.88 7.10
C ALA A 234 -13.74 -10.63 7.55
N LYS A 235 -14.32 -9.49 7.18
CA LYS A 235 -15.69 -9.14 7.57
C LYS A 235 -16.52 -8.81 6.34
N ASN A 236 -17.66 -9.50 6.21
CA ASN A 236 -18.68 -9.19 5.20
C ASN A 236 -19.45 -7.89 5.53
N LYS A 237 -19.28 -7.34 6.74
CA LYS A 237 -19.91 -6.09 7.18
C LYS A 237 -18.92 -5.25 7.98
N PRO A 238 -18.92 -3.92 7.81
CA PRO A 238 -18.10 -3.04 8.61
C PRO A 238 -18.46 -3.22 10.10
N PRO A 239 -17.47 -3.42 10.99
CA PRO A 239 -17.75 -3.50 12.41
C PRO A 239 -18.35 -2.20 12.93
N GLY A 240 -19.16 -2.30 13.98
CA GLY A 240 -19.55 -1.12 14.75
C GLY A 240 -18.32 -0.35 15.22
N PRO A 241 -18.43 0.98 15.43
CA PRO A 241 -17.27 1.84 15.65
C PRO A 241 -16.43 1.43 16.86
N PHE A 242 -17.05 0.98 17.95
CA PHE A 242 -16.33 0.48 19.11
C PHE A 242 -15.49 -0.77 18.79
N VAL A 243 -16.06 -1.74 18.06
CA VAL A 243 -15.36 -2.96 17.63
C VAL A 243 -14.24 -2.62 16.64
N TYR A 244 -14.48 -1.67 15.75
CA TYR A 244 -13.46 -1.14 14.85
C TYR A 244 -12.27 -0.59 15.65
N LEU A 245 -12.53 0.31 16.60
CA LEU A 245 -11.49 0.97 17.41
C LEU A 245 -10.75 -0.01 18.32
N ALA A 246 -11.47 -0.95 18.96
CA ALA A 246 -10.86 -2.01 19.75
C ALA A 246 -9.95 -2.91 18.88
N ASN A 247 -10.39 -3.23 17.66
CA ASN A 247 -9.56 -3.93 16.70
C ASN A 247 -8.32 -3.10 16.35
N GLN A 248 -8.47 -1.82 16.03
CA GLN A 248 -7.34 -0.94 15.72
C GLN A 248 -6.30 -0.96 16.87
N ALA A 249 -6.71 -0.90 18.13
CA ALA A 249 -5.79 -0.99 19.27
C ALA A 249 -4.90 -2.25 19.29
N LEU A 250 -5.36 -3.37 18.72
CA LEU A 250 -4.59 -4.61 18.60
C LEU A 250 -3.52 -4.57 17.50
N TRP A 251 -3.63 -3.64 16.55
CA TRP A 251 -2.75 -3.53 15.38
C TRP A 251 -1.71 -2.41 15.47
N HIS A 252 -1.88 -1.42 16.34
CA HIS A 252 -1.01 -0.23 16.36
C HIS A 252 -0.05 -0.20 17.54
N ASP A 253 1.09 0.45 17.34
CA ASP A 253 2.14 0.57 18.36
C ASP A 253 1.78 1.55 19.48
N SER A 254 1.00 2.59 19.16
CA SER A 254 0.77 3.74 20.04
C SER A 254 -0.70 3.85 20.45
N PHE A 255 -0.96 3.89 21.76
CA PHE A 255 -2.29 4.17 22.31
C PHE A 255 -2.75 5.59 21.96
N LEU A 256 -1.82 6.55 21.85
CA LEU A 256 -2.13 7.91 21.43
C LEU A 256 -2.66 7.94 19.98
N THR A 257 -2.10 7.12 19.10
CA THR A 257 -2.54 7.01 17.71
C THR A 257 -3.94 6.41 17.60
N VAL A 258 -4.23 5.42 18.45
CA VAL A 258 -5.60 4.92 18.62
C VAL A 258 -6.52 6.06 19.09
N LEU A 259 -6.16 6.80 20.15
CA LEU A 259 -6.98 7.90 20.67
C LEU A 259 -7.21 9.00 19.63
N ARG A 260 -6.18 9.39 18.87
CA ARG A 260 -6.29 10.35 17.75
C ARG A 260 -7.26 9.85 16.69
N GLY A 261 -7.14 8.58 16.30
CA GLY A 261 -8.07 7.93 15.39
C GLY A 261 -9.50 7.89 15.92
N VAL A 262 -9.69 7.60 17.21
CA VAL A 262 -11.01 7.63 17.88
C VAL A 262 -11.61 9.02 17.81
N ALA A 263 -10.85 10.04 18.20
CA ALA A 263 -11.31 11.43 18.24
C ALA A 263 -11.70 11.90 16.83
N LYS A 264 -10.86 11.64 15.83
CA LYS A 264 -11.12 12.00 14.43
C LYS A 264 -12.31 11.26 13.86
N TYR A 265 -12.38 9.93 14.03
CA TYR A 265 -13.50 9.13 13.55
C TYR A 265 -14.82 9.58 14.19
N SER A 266 -14.81 9.86 15.50
CA SER A 266 -15.97 10.37 16.22
C SER A 266 -16.40 11.75 15.71
N TYR A 267 -15.44 12.63 15.43
CA TYR A 267 -15.70 13.94 14.85
C TYR A 267 -16.28 13.85 13.43
N ALA A 268 -15.71 13.03 12.56
CA ALA A 268 -16.23 12.78 11.21
C ALA A 268 -17.68 12.25 11.25
N ARG A 269 -17.93 11.26 12.13
CA ARG A 269 -19.29 10.73 12.37
C ARG A 269 -20.29 11.76 12.89
N LEU A 270 -19.82 12.73 13.68
CA LEU A 270 -20.67 13.82 14.15
C LEU A 270 -21.01 14.75 12.99
N LEU A 271 -20.04 15.13 12.15
CA LEU A 271 -20.26 15.94 10.96
C LEU A 271 -21.24 15.26 9.99
N ASP A 272 -21.10 13.96 9.73
CA ASP A 272 -22.04 13.19 8.89
C ASP A 272 -23.49 13.30 9.36
N ARG A 273 -23.71 13.39 10.68
CA ARG A 273 -25.06 13.51 11.25
C ARG A 273 -25.61 14.94 11.16
N LEU A 274 -24.72 15.94 11.14
CA LEU A 274 -25.09 17.35 11.08
C LEU A 274 -25.28 17.83 9.65
N TYR A 275 -24.60 17.22 8.68
CA TYR A 275 -24.59 17.59 7.27
C TYR A 275 -24.83 16.35 6.37
N PRO A 276 -26.06 15.82 6.33
CA PRO A 276 -26.41 14.63 5.54
C PRO A 276 -26.41 14.86 4.03
#